data_AF-A0A1J5Q6W0-F1
#
_entry.id   AF-A0A1J5Q6W0-F1
#
_cell.length_a   1.000
_cell.length_b   1.000
_cell.length_c   1.000
_cell.angle_alpha   90.00
_cell.angle_beta   90.00
_cell.angle_gamma   90.00
#
_symmetry.space_group_name_H-M   'P 1'
#
loop_
_entity.id
_entity.type
_entity.pdbx_description
1 polymer ?
#
loop_
_entity_poly.entity_id
_entity_poly.type
_entity_poly.pdbx_seq_one_letter_code
_entity_poly.pdbx_strand_id
1 'polypeptide(L)'
;MDSTLILQYAEALAAPRKSLMPAGIAELQHTLRTIGLALAACEKSVQIVYEHNLRPAAKLHEPWLNRITGQLLAAYGALEADLNVRPLAATSTAINQAGVSTAVAWHFTQNMLPDIVRAAEYPALQEFSANAEALPEFIAAPHGSSTYRDAGSLNSPRAGSGKDA
;
A
#
# COMPACT_ATOMS: atom_id res chain seq x y z
N MET A 1 7.97 -4.95 11.45
CA MET A 1 8.07 -6.01 10.44
C MET A 1 8.47 -5.34 9.13
N ASP A 2 9.46 -5.87 8.41
CA ASP A 2 10.00 -5.25 7.18
C ASP A 2 9.56 -6.07 5.96
N SER A 3 8.73 -5.50 5.10
CA SER A 3 8.22 -6.18 3.90
C SER A 3 9.31 -6.44 2.87
N THR A 4 10.37 -5.62 2.83
CA THR A 4 11.43 -5.74 1.83
C THR A 4 12.26 -7.02 2.03
N LEU A 5 12.49 -7.41 3.29
CA LEU A 5 13.19 -8.66 3.62
C LEU A 5 12.36 -9.89 3.27
N ILE A 6 11.04 -9.82 3.49
CA ILE A 6 10.12 -10.91 3.12
C ILE A 6 10.08 -11.07 1.61
N LEU A 7 9.98 -9.97 0.87
CA LEU A 7 9.97 -9.97 -0.59
C LEU A 7 11.32 -10.41 -1.16
N GLN A 8 12.44 -10.03 -0.54
CA GLN A 8 13.77 -10.53 -0.92
C GLN A 8 13.86 -12.05 -0.78
N TYR A 9 13.29 -12.61 0.29
CA TYR A 9 13.22 -14.06 0.47
C TYR A 9 12.30 -14.71 -0.58
N ALA A 10 11.14 -14.12 -0.87
CA ALA A 10 10.22 -14.61 -1.90
C ALA A 10 10.87 -14.60 -3.30
N GLU A 11 11.62 -13.55 -3.64
CA GLU A 11 12.43 -13.45 -4.86
C GLU A 11 13.46 -14.58 -4.95
N ALA A 12 14.17 -14.87 -3.86
CA ALA A 12 15.13 -15.96 -3.80
C ALA A 12 14.49 -17.35 -4.03
N LEU A 13 13.26 -17.57 -3.56
CA LEU A 13 12.50 -18.80 -3.80
C LEU A 13 11.95 -18.91 -5.23
N ALA A 14 11.59 -17.79 -5.85
CA ALA A 14 10.93 -17.74 -7.15
C ALA A 14 11.91 -17.70 -8.34
N ALA A 15 13.19 -17.41 -8.09
CA ALA A 15 14.22 -17.27 -9.10
C ALA A 15 14.47 -18.56 -9.92
N PRO A 16 14.87 -18.45 -11.20
CA PRO A 16 15.13 -17.21 -11.95
C PRO A 16 13.96 -16.75 -12.84
N ARG A 17 12.85 -17.50 -12.94
CA ARG A 17 11.82 -17.26 -13.99
C ARG A 17 10.67 -16.34 -13.59
N LYS A 18 10.60 -15.91 -12.33
CA LYS A 18 9.45 -15.16 -11.78
C LYS A 18 9.86 -13.92 -10.97
N SER A 19 11.05 -13.38 -11.21
CA SER A 19 11.52 -12.18 -10.51
C SER A 19 10.71 -10.95 -10.93
N LEU A 20 10.29 -10.16 -9.95
CA LEU A 20 9.69 -8.84 -10.15
C LEU A 20 10.72 -7.72 -10.18
N MET A 21 12.02 -8.05 -10.12
CA MET A 21 13.13 -7.11 -10.13
C MET A 21 13.90 -7.21 -11.46
N PRO A 22 14.24 -6.09 -12.09
CA PRO A 22 15.05 -6.12 -13.31
C PRO A 22 16.50 -6.50 -13.01
N ALA A 23 17.15 -7.22 -13.94
CA ALA A 23 18.55 -7.62 -13.80
C ALA A 23 19.55 -6.52 -14.24
N GLY A 24 19.16 -5.64 -15.15
CA GLY A 24 20.03 -4.58 -15.68
C GLY A 24 20.19 -3.42 -14.69
N ILE A 25 21.42 -2.93 -14.48
CA ILE A 25 21.73 -1.97 -13.42
C ILE A 25 20.97 -0.64 -13.52
N ALA A 26 20.79 -0.11 -14.74
CA ALA A 26 20.06 1.14 -14.96
C ALA A 26 18.56 0.99 -14.63
N GLU A 27 17.96 -0.12 -15.08
CA GLU A 27 16.57 -0.46 -14.78
C GLU A 27 16.35 -0.74 -13.29
N LEU A 28 17.32 -1.40 -12.66
CA LEU A 28 17.32 -1.67 -11.23
C LEU A 28 17.38 -0.38 -10.43
N GLN A 29 18.26 0.56 -10.79
CA GLN A 29 18.33 1.86 -10.13
C GLN A 29 16.98 2.59 -10.17
N HIS A 30 16.36 2.66 -11.35
CA HIS A 30 15.06 3.32 -11.50
C HIS A 30 13.97 2.61 -10.68
N THR A 31 13.89 1.28 -10.78
CA THR A 31 12.93 0.46 -10.02
C THR A 31 13.09 0.67 -8.51
N LEU A 32 14.32 0.64 -8.00
CA LEU A 32 14.61 0.87 -6.58
C LEU A 32 14.24 2.28 -6.12
N ARG A 33 14.46 3.29 -6.96
CA ARG A 33 14.01 4.66 -6.67
C ARG A 33 12.49 4.72 -6.51
N THR A 34 11.74 4.17 -7.46
CA THR A 34 10.26 4.16 -7.42
C THR A 34 9.75 3.38 -6.20
N ILE A 35 10.34 2.20 -5.90
CA ILE A 35 10.03 1.44 -4.68
C ILE A 35 10.29 2.29 -3.43
N GLY A 36 11.45 2.96 -3.35
CA GLY A 36 11.81 3.79 -2.21
C GLY A 36 10.84 4.95 -1.99
N LEU A 37 10.39 5.60 -3.06
CA LEU A 37 9.38 6.67 -2.98
C LEU A 37 8.01 6.12 -2.53
N ALA A 38 7.57 4.99 -3.07
CA ALA A 38 6.31 4.34 -2.66
C ALA A 38 6.34 3.91 -1.19
N LEU A 39 7.45 3.35 -0.71
CA LEU A 39 7.63 2.98 0.69
C LEU A 39 7.67 4.21 1.59
N ALA A 40 8.37 5.28 1.20
CA ALA A 40 8.37 6.54 1.93
C ALA A 40 6.96 7.14 2.03
N ALA A 41 6.19 7.14 0.94
CA ALA A 41 4.81 7.60 0.94
C ALA A 41 3.95 6.77 1.91
N CYS A 42 4.04 5.43 1.83
CA CYS A 42 3.33 4.53 2.73
C CYS A 42 3.69 4.75 4.20
N GLU A 43 4.99 4.92 4.51
CA GLU A 43 5.48 5.20 5.85
C GLU A 43 4.89 6.51 6.40
N LYS A 44 4.84 7.59 5.60
CA LYS A 44 4.29 8.87 6.04
C LYS A 44 2.78 8.83 6.18
N SER A 45 2.07 8.12 5.30
CA SER A 45 0.64 7.87 5.47
C SER A 45 0.34 7.17 6.79
N VAL A 46 1.09 6.10 7.13
CA VAL A 46 0.93 5.40 8.42
C VAL A 46 1.25 6.32 9.60
N GLN A 47 2.32 7.13 9.53
CA GLN A 47 2.67 8.06 10.60
C GLN A 47 1.58 9.09 10.87
N ILE A 48 0.93 9.64 9.83
CA ILE A 48 -0.19 10.58 9.98
C ILE A 48 -1.39 9.86 10.61
N VAL A 49 -1.75 8.67 10.11
CA VAL A 49 -2.85 7.86 10.66
C VAL A 49 -2.61 7.55 12.14
N TYR A 50 -1.39 7.17 12.51
CA TYR A 50 -1.03 6.85 13.89
C TYR A 50 -1.06 8.07 14.79
N GLU A 51 -0.57 9.21 14.32
CA GLU A 51 -0.61 10.45 15.09
C GLU A 51 -2.06 10.81 15.44
N HIS A 52 -2.98 10.75 14.47
CA HIS A 52 -4.40 11.04 14.71
C HIS A 52 -5.16 9.98 15.51
N ASN A 53 -4.89 8.68 15.29
CA ASN A 53 -5.72 7.60 15.83
C ASN A 53 -5.18 6.98 17.11
N LEU A 54 -3.87 7.09 17.38
CA LEU A 54 -3.23 6.46 18.54
C LEU A 54 -2.83 7.48 19.61
N ARG A 55 -3.07 8.78 19.38
CA ARG A 55 -2.84 9.83 20.39
C ARG A 55 -4.13 10.56 20.74
N PRO A 56 -4.32 10.92 22.02
CA PRO A 56 -5.34 11.89 22.40
C PRO A 56 -5.11 13.23 21.68
N ALA A 57 -6.18 13.95 21.34
CA ALA A 57 -6.11 15.23 20.63
C ALA A 57 -5.15 16.25 21.26
N ALA A 58 -5.09 16.31 22.60
CA ALA A 58 -4.19 17.21 23.33
C ALA A 58 -2.68 16.86 23.20
N LYS A 59 -2.34 15.70 22.63
CA LYS A 59 -0.96 15.22 22.44
C LYS A 59 -0.53 15.17 20.97
N LEU A 60 -1.38 15.65 20.05
CA LEU A 60 -1.01 15.80 18.66
C LEU A 60 0.08 16.86 18.54
N HIS A 61 1.12 16.57 17.77
CA HIS A 61 2.20 17.51 17.55
C HIS A 61 2.15 18.11 16.14
N GLU A 62 1.52 19.28 16.03
CA GLU A 62 1.30 19.97 14.75
C GLU A 62 2.57 20.18 13.92
N PRO A 63 3.73 20.61 14.48
CA PRO A 63 4.97 20.72 13.71
C PRO A 63 5.45 19.39 13.11
N TRP A 64 5.20 18.27 13.80
CA TRP A 64 5.51 16.95 13.27
C TRP A 64 4.57 16.55 12.14
N LEU A 65 3.27 16.76 12.30
CA LEU A 65 2.26 16.54 11.24
C LEU A 65 2.60 17.34 9.98
N ASN A 66 2.94 18.62 10.12
CA ASN A 66 3.36 19.47 9.01
C ASN A 66 4.59 18.91 8.29
N ARG A 67 5.60 18.45 9.05
CA ARG A 67 6.81 17.87 8.47
C ARG A 67 6.51 16.59 7.68
N ILE A 68 5.79 15.63 8.26
CA ILE A 68 5.53 14.36 7.56
C ILE A 68 4.54 14.51 6.42
N THR A 69 3.61 15.46 6.51
CA THR A 69 2.71 15.81 5.40
C THR A 69 3.50 16.37 4.22
N GLY A 70 4.44 17.29 4.47
CA GLY A 70 5.34 17.77 3.41
C GLY A 70 6.16 16.67 2.77
N GLN A 71 6.65 15.69 3.55
CA GLN A 71 7.38 14.53 3.04
C GLN A 71 6.48 13.60 2.20
N LEU A 72 5.24 13.37 2.64
CA LEU A 72 4.24 12.59 1.92
C LEU A 72 3.94 13.20 0.54
N LEU A 73 3.63 14.49 0.50
CA LEU A 73 3.32 15.21 -0.73
C LEU A 73 4.53 15.27 -1.67
N ALA A 74 5.74 15.42 -1.13
CA ALA A 74 6.96 15.36 -1.93
C ALA A 74 7.20 13.97 -2.54
N ALA A 75 6.91 12.89 -1.81
CA ALA A 75 7.03 11.53 -2.32
C ALA A 75 6.04 11.26 -3.46
N TYR A 76 4.77 11.64 -3.30
CA TYR A 76 3.79 11.49 -4.38
C TYR A 76 4.04 12.42 -5.56
N GLY A 77 4.49 13.65 -5.34
CA GLY A 77 4.90 14.55 -6.42
C GLY A 77 6.05 13.97 -7.25
N ALA A 78 7.03 13.33 -6.60
CA ALA A 78 8.12 12.65 -7.29
C ALA A 78 7.65 11.39 -8.05
N LEU A 79 6.76 10.59 -7.46
CA LEU A 79 6.18 9.42 -8.13
C LEU A 79 5.36 9.82 -9.36
N GLU A 80 4.48 10.80 -9.23
CA GLU A 80 3.67 11.32 -10.33
C GLU A 80 4.55 11.83 -11.48
N ALA A 81 5.61 12.59 -11.16
CA ALA A 81 6.57 13.04 -12.16
C ALA A 81 7.29 11.86 -12.85
N ASP A 82 7.74 10.87 -12.08
CA ASP A 82 8.42 9.68 -12.60
C ASP A 82 7.47 8.86 -13.52
N LEU A 83 6.19 8.68 -13.14
CA LEU A 83 5.18 7.96 -13.94
C LEU A 83 4.84 8.69 -15.25
N ASN A 84 4.77 10.02 -15.22
CA ASN A 84 4.52 10.83 -16.42
C ASN A 84 5.66 10.74 -17.43
N VAL A 85 6.90 10.58 -16.97
CA VAL A 85 8.07 10.38 -17.85
C VAL A 85 8.21 8.92 -18.28
N ARG A 86 7.95 7.99 -17.35
CA ARG A 86 8.14 6.57 -17.55
C ARG A 86 6.99 5.77 -16.94
N PRO A 87 5.91 5.56 -17.72
CA PRO A 87 4.75 4.82 -17.24
C PRO A 87 5.11 3.41 -16.77
N LEU A 88 4.49 3.00 -15.67
CA LEU A 88 4.60 1.64 -15.15
C LEU A 88 3.61 0.72 -15.87
N ALA A 89 4.01 -0.54 -16.09
CA ALA A 89 3.12 -1.54 -16.66
C ALA A 89 2.11 -2.05 -15.62
N ALA A 90 0.83 -2.06 -15.97
CA ALA A 90 -0.26 -2.60 -15.15
C ALA A 90 -0.86 -3.86 -15.81
N THR A 91 -0.02 -4.88 -16.04
CA THR A 91 -0.45 -6.19 -16.55
C THR A 91 0.20 -7.31 -15.74
N SER A 92 -0.48 -8.46 -15.58
CA SER A 92 0.03 -9.60 -14.80
C SER A 92 1.39 -10.12 -15.29
N THR A 93 1.73 -9.90 -16.56
CA THR A 93 2.98 -10.39 -17.17
C THR A 93 4.13 -9.38 -17.11
N ALA A 94 3.86 -8.10 -16.85
CA ALA A 94 4.86 -7.04 -16.94
C ALA A 94 4.95 -6.15 -15.69
N ILE A 95 3.97 -6.19 -14.78
CA ILE A 95 4.04 -5.47 -13.52
C ILE A 95 5.24 -5.97 -12.71
N ASN A 96 6.05 -5.03 -12.23
CA ASN A 96 7.24 -5.29 -11.45
C ASN A 96 7.04 -4.84 -9.98
N GLN A 97 8.07 -4.98 -9.14
CA GLN A 97 7.96 -4.63 -7.73
C GLN A 97 7.65 -3.13 -7.51
N ALA A 98 8.16 -2.24 -8.37
CA ALA A 98 7.82 -0.81 -8.31
C ALA A 98 6.33 -0.56 -8.60
N GLY A 99 5.77 -1.27 -9.59
CA GLY A 99 4.34 -1.22 -9.89
C GLY A 99 3.48 -1.68 -8.72
N VAL A 100 3.79 -2.84 -8.15
CA VAL A 100 3.04 -3.39 -7.00
C VAL A 100 3.11 -2.44 -5.80
N SER A 101 4.31 -1.99 -5.42
CA SER A 101 4.48 -1.09 -4.27
C SER A 101 3.75 0.25 -4.47
N THR A 102 3.79 0.81 -5.69
CA THR A 102 3.16 2.10 -6.00
C THR A 102 1.63 1.99 -5.95
N ALA A 103 1.06 0.96 -6.57
CA ALA A 103 -0.39 0.76 -6.59
C ALA A 103 -0.95 0.57 -5.17
N VAL A 104 -0.31 -0.28 -4.37
CA VAL A 104 -0.73 -0.55 -2.98
C VAL A 104 -0.58 0.70 -2.11
N ALA A 105 0.55 1.42 -2.19
CA ALA A 105 0.77 2.63 -1.40
C ALA A 105 -0.25 3.73 -1.71
N TRP A 106 -0.53 3.94 -3.01
CA TRP A 106 -1.54 4.88 -3.48
C TRP A 106 -2.93 4.50 -2.98
N HIS A 107 -3.37 3.26 -3.24
CA HIS A 107 -4.69 2.78 -2.82
C HIS A 107 -4.88 2.89 -1.30
N PHE A 108 -3.87 2.50 -0.51
CA PHE A 108 -3.89 2.68 0.94
C PHE A 108 -4.06 4.14 1.34
N THR A 109 -3.28 5.04 0.73
CA THR A 109 -3.32 6.47 1.07
C THR A 109 -4.66 7.09 0.70
N GLN A 110 -5.23 6.77 -0.46
CA GLN A 110 -6.53 7.32 -0.85
C GLN A 110 -7.67 6.86 0.08
N ASN A 111 -7.56 5.65 0.65
CA ASN A 111 -8.53 5.20 1.65
C ASN A 111 -8.37 5.88 3.01
N MET A 112 -7.13 6.23 3.40
CA MET A 112 -6.85 6.74 4.75
C MET A 112 -6.80 8.26 4.83
N LEU A 113 -6.27 8.93 3.81
CA LEU A 113 -5.91 10.36 3.80
C LEU A 113 -6.36 11.09 2.52
N PRO A 114 -7.60 10.92 2.02
CA PRO A 114 -8.04 11.51 0.75
C PRO A 114 -8.06 13.05 0.76
N ASP A 115 -8.19 13.66 1.95
CA ASP A 115 -8.20 15.12 2.09
C ASP A 115 -6.79 15.74 2.06
N ILE A 116 -5.76 14.93 2.36
CA ILE A 116 -4.35 15.37 2.34
C ILE A 116 -3.76 15.13 0.95
N VAL A 117 -3.92 13.92 0.41
CA VAL A 117 -3.43 13.54 -0.92
C VAL A 117 -4.60 13.54 -1.88
N ARG A 118 -4.82 14.70 -2.50
CA ARG A 118 -5.97 14.91 -3.39
C ARG A 118 -5.72 14.21 -4.72
N ALA A 119 -6.53 13.19 -5.03
CA ALA A 119 -6.37 12.39 -6.26
C ALA A 119 -6.27 13.23 -7.55
N ALA A 120 -7.00 14.35 -7.61
CA ALA A 120 -6.99 15.25 -8.77
C ALA A 120 -5.62 15.89 -9.06
N GLU A 121 -4.69 15.90 -8.09
CA GLU A 121 -3.33 16.42 -8.26
C GLU A 121 -2.36 15.36 -8.80
N TYR A 122 -2.79 14.09 -8.86
CA TYR A 122 -1.95 12.93 -9.20
C TYR A 122 -2.67 11.97 -10.18
N PRO A 123 -3.07 12.45 -11.38
CA PRO A 123 -3.86 11.66 -12.31
C PRO A 123 -3.16 10.38 -12.80
N ALA A 124 -1.85 10.40 -13.02
CA ALA A 124 -1.13 9.21 -13.49
C ALA A 124 -1.10 8.12 -12.43
N LEU A 125 -0.90 8.48 -11.16
CA LEU A 125 -1.00 7.55 -10.03
C LEU A 125 -2.42 7.01 -9.86
N GLN A 126 -3.43 7.87 -9.98
CA GLN A 126 -4.83 7.47 -9.90
C GLN A 126 -5.18 6.43 -10.96
N GLU A 127 -4.84 6.69 -12.22
CA GLU A 127 -5.09 5.78 -13.33
C GLU A 127 -4.29 4.47 -13.17
N PHE A 128 -3.00 4.57 -12.87
CA PHE A 128 -2.14 3.41 -12.70
C PHE A 128 -2.65 2.47 -11.59
N SER A 129 -2.98 3.01 -10.42
CA SER A 129 -3.48 2.19 -9.31
C SER A 129 -4.84 1.57 -9.64
N ALA A 130 -5.74 2.28 -10.30
CA ALA A 130 -7.03 1.71 -10.73
C ALA A 130 -6.83 0.52 -11.70
N ASN A 131 -5.88 0.63 -12.63
CA ASN A 131 -5.55 -0.44 -13.56
C ASN A 131 -4.89 -1.64 -12.85
N ALA A 132 -4.02 -1.39 -11.87
CA ALA A 132 -3.38 -2.44 -11.08
C ALA A 132 -4.40 -3.19 -10.18
N GLU A 133 -5.31 -2.47 -9.52
CA GLU A 133 -6.36 -3.05 -8.67
C GLU A 133 -7.36 -3.91 -9.46
N ALA A 134 -7.46 -3.72 -10.79
CA ALA A 134 -8.26 -4.55 -11.67
C ALA A 134 -7.58 -5.89 -12.05
N LEU A 135 -6.31 -6.08 -11.70
CA LEU A 135 -5.60 -7.33 -11.99
C LEU A 135 -6.10 -8.48 -11.09
N PRO A 136 -6.17 -9.73 -11.61
CA PRO A 136 -6.61 -10.88 -10.82
C PRO A 136 -5.80 -11.07 -9.53
N GLU A 137 -4.50 -10.76 -9.55
CA GLU A 137 -3.61 -10.90 -8.41
C GLU A 137 -3.96 -9.94 -7.27
N PHE A 138 -4.38 -8.70 -7.59
CA PHE A 138 -4.83 -7.72 -6.61
C PHE A 138 -6.21 -8.12 -6.04
N ILE A 139 -7.14 -8.50 -6.92
CA ILE A 139 -8.48 -8.97 -6.51
C ILE A 139 -8.40 -10.19 -5.58
N ALA A 140 -7.45 -11.10 -5.83
CA ALA A 140 -7.25 -12.30 -5.03
C ALA A 140 -6.61 -12.04 -3.65
N ALA A 141 -6.10 -10.83 -3.41
CA ALA A 141 -5.45 -10.43 -2.17
C ALA A 141 -6.23 -9.30 -1.47
N PRO A 142 -7.48 -9.54 -1.03
CA PRO A 142 -8.28 -8.50 -0.40
C PRO A 142 -7.66 -8.03 0.92
N HIS A 143 -7.90 -6.76 1.27
CA HIS A 143 -7.48 -6.11 2.52
C HIS A 143 -8.66 -5.65 3.38
N GLY A 144 -8.37 -5.30 4.64
CA GLY A 144 -9.35 -4.77 5.59
C GLY A 144 -9.86 -5.79 6.62
N SER A 145 -10.73 -5.35 7.53
CA SER A 145 -11.20 -6.16 8.66
C SER A 145 -12.02 -7.39 8.25
N SER A 146 -12.62 -7.37 7.06
CA SER A 146 -13.43 -8.48 6.52
C SER A 146 -12.61 -9.69 6.06
N THR A 147 -11.29 -9.53 5.92
CA THR A 147 -10.40 -10.59 5.42
C THR A 147 -9.82 -11.44 6.53
N TYR A 148 -9.94 -10.99 7.78
CA TYR A 148 -9.73 -11.81 8.97
C TYR A 148 -11.02 -12.56 9.32
N ARG A 149 -11.08 -13.86 9.01
CA ARG A 149 -12.10 -14.74 9.57
C ARG A 149 -11.66 -15.13 10.97
N ASP A 150 -12.30 -14.55 11.98
CA ASP A 150 -12.09 -14.92 13.36
C ASP A 150 -12.42 -16.41 13.53
N ALA A 151 -11.40 -17.24 13.77
CA ALA A 151 -11.56 -18.69 13.91
C ALA A 151 -12.34 -19.09 15.18
N GLY A 152 -12.78 -18.11 15.99
CA GLY A 152 -13.53 -18.30 17.24
C GLY A 152 -15.06 -18.32 17.13
N SER A 153 -15.66 -18.07 15.96
CA SER A 153 -17.14 -18.05 15.84
C SER A 153 -17.80 -19.43 15.63
N LEU A 154 -17.02 -20.52 15.52
CA LEU A 154 -17.54 -21.88 15.40
C LEU A 154 -17.71 -22.54 16.78
N ASN A 155 -18.76 -22.12 17.49
CA ASN A 155 -19.57 -22.91 18.45
C ASN A 155 -20.10 -22.02 19.59
N SER A 156 -21.27 -21.44 19.39
CA SER A 156 -22.22 -21.30 20.48
C SER A 156 -23.55 -21.83 19.99
N PRO A 157 -23.99 -23.02 20.46
CA PRO A 157 -25.35 -23.46 20.19
C PRO A 157 -26.29 -22.49 20.90
N ARG A 158 -27.09 -21.76 20.11
CA ARG A 158 -28.31 -21.14 20.63
C ARG A 158 -29.34 -22.24 20.91
N ALA A 159 -30.10 -21.98 21.97
CA ALA A 159 -31.39 -22.53 22.35
C ALA A 159 -31.41 -23.73 23.32
N GLY A 160 -31.94 -23.42 24.51
CA GLY A 160 -32.51 -24.35 25.47
C GLY A 160 -33.51 -23.57 26.33
N SER A 161 -34.62 -23.15 25.72
CA SER A 161 -35.82 -22.71 26.42
C SER A 161 -36.40 -23.89 27.21
N GLY A 162 -36.37 -23.81 28.54
CA GLY A 162 -37.03 -24.76 29.43
C GLY A 162 -37.94 -24.00 30.39
N LYS A 163 -39.25 -24.15 30.18
CA LYS A 163 -40.33 -23.75 31.08
C LYS A 163 -40.50 -24.85 32.16
N ASP A 164 -41.11 -24.46 33.29
CA ASP A 164 -41.79 -25.30 34.30
C ASP A 164 -40.97 -25.75 35.52
N ALA A 165 -41.08 -24.98 36.62
CA ALA A 165 -41.75 -25.37 37.88
C ALA A 165 -41.68 -24.20 38.89
#